data_AF-A0A3B0RHJ9-F1
#
_entry.id   AF-A0A3B0RHJ9-F1
#
_cell.length_a   1.000
_cell.length_b   1.000
_cell.length_c   1.000
_cell.angle_alpha   90.00
_cell.angle_beta   90.00
_cell.angle_gamma   90.00
#
_symmetry.space_group_name_H-M   'P 1'
#
loop_
_entity.id
_entity.type
_entity.pdbx_description
1 polymer ?
#
loop_
_entity_poly.entity_id
_entity_poly.type
_entity_poly.pdbx_seq_one_letter_code
_entity_poly.pdbx_strand_id
1 'polypeptide(L)'
;MKNIFLKKILMVLLVTGVFLLSAAAADAVIGVGSGGGQGCTECHQSIYDDALAMPYGHSVVRDNCAICHIRGVVRIKNEGSKSLKSSDFSDEVLIYIKQPRGRVSTGISYSIEVEASDKYGKLSKVEKLDFKLDEVEGSLLQSSTRPVFERVGVDNISVKGIFPEATISWTTNVYATTTLEYGTDPGYGYKAFTGKSRVAYYKKHSARLPQLKKNKTYHFRVTGRSVSGRLFKSRPQRFVVTAEGSARGHMALEPVTEEDIEPVIEEVRPLRSSGGKLGIIVTVNKPVRVTLTAREEKEAGLTAEVERHGKGFLSPKATRIDVCVECHNQGISHPVGITAKTDTTKVPEGLPTLPGGIITCNTCHTPHGGDKKFLARIDFKDTTMCAQCHTKEPFI
;
A
#
# COMPACT_ATOMS: atom_id res chain seq x y z
N MET A 1 48.85 58.13 47.79
CA MET A 1 48.78 59.60 47.63
C MET A 1 48.76 59.93 46.15
N LYS A 2 47.61 60.45 45.65
CA LYS A 2 47.46 61.57 44.72
C LYS A 2 48.50 61.65 43.56
N ASN A 3 48.15 61.76 42.28
CA ASN A 3 46.98 62.41 41.70
C ASN A 3 47.13 62.42 40.15
N ILE A 4 46.00 62.38 39.42
CA ILE A 4 45.69 63.27 38.26
C ILE A 4 46.48 62.98 36.95
N PHE A 5 45.92 62.82 35.74
CA PHE A 5 44.61 63.07 35.13
C PHE A 5 44.62 62.39 33.74
N LEU A 6 43.54 61.72 33.35
CA LEU A 6 42.85 62.11 32.10
C LEU A 6 41.38 61.69 32.20
N LYS A 7 40.53 62.71 32.35
CA LYS A 7 39.07 62.64 32.45
C LYS A 7 38.42 62.66 31.06
N LYS A 8 37.20 62.10 31.02
CA LYS A 8 35.98 62.44 30.21
C LYS A 8 35.46 61.15 29.54
N ILE A 9 34.25 60.62 29.72
CA ILE A 9 32.89 61.10 30.11
C ILE A 9 32.09 59.83 30.50
N LEU A 10 31.61 59.63 31.74
CA LEU A 10 30.23 59.84 32.26
C LEU A 10 29.12 59.24 31.35
N MET A 11 28.49 58.07 31.62
CA MET A 11 27.52 57.66 32.67
C MET A 11 26.15 57.37 32.01
N VAL A 12 25.32 56.50 32.65
CA VAL A 12 23.84 56.36 32.51
C VAL A 12 23.36 55.43 31.38
N LEU A 13 22.42 54.48 31.50
CA LEU A 13 21.69 53.77 32.58
C LEU A 13 20.76 52.72 31.90
N LEU A 14 20.29 51.75 32.68
CA LEU A 14 18.95 51.13 32.67
C LEU A 14 18.51 50.21 31.50
N VAL A 15 18.42 48.92 31.85
CA VAL A 15 17.20 48.07 31.84
C VAL A 15 16.41 47.96 30.53
N THR A 16 16.41 46.76 29.95
CA THR A 16 15.19 45.98 29.60
C THR A 16 15.62 44.68 28.90
N GLY A 17 15.81 43.61 29.68
CA GLY A 17 15.97 42.25 29.15
C GLY A 17 14.65 41.50 29.27
N VAL A 18 13.71 41.76 28.36
CA VAL A 18 12.51 40.92 28.18
C VAL A 18 12.97 39.61 27.55
N PHE A 19 13.25 38.60 28.37
CA PHE A 19 13.39 37.23 27.91
C PHE A 19 12.00 36.61 27.86
N LEU A 20 11.49 36.45 26.64
CA LEU A 20 10.30 35.67 26.31
C LEU A 20 10.47 34.24 26.83
N LEU A 21 9.53 33.81 27.68
CA LEU A 21 9.31 32.41 28.03
C LEU A 21 9.08 31.61 26.75
N SER A 22 10.06 30.78 26.38
CA SER A 22 9.78 29.59 25.58
C SER A 22 9.37 28.49 26.54
N ALA A 23 8.08 28.15 26.53
CA ALA A 23 7.60 26.93 27.17
C ALA A 23 8.20 25.74 26.41
N ALA A 24 9.32 25.23 26.92
CA ALA A 24 9.80 23.90 26.56
C ALA A 24 8.75 22.90 27.08
N ALA A 25 8.00 22.29 26.17
CA ALA A 25 7.24 21.10 26.49
C ALA A 25 8.25 20.05 26.96
N ALA A 26 8.17 19.70 28.24
CA ALA A 26 8.95 18.60 28.79
C ALA A 26 8.46 17.30 28.12
N ASP A 27 9.30 16.71 27.28
CA ASP A 27 9.11 15.34 26.83
C ASP A 27 9.17 14.44 28.07
N ALA A 28 8.01 13.96 28.51
CA ALA A 28 7.92 12.90 29.49
C ALA A 28 8.43 11.61 28.83
N VAL A 29 9.73 11.34 28.98
CA VAL A 29 10.33 10.04 28.69
C VAL A 29 9.85 9.06 29.74
N ILE A 30 8.74 8.37 29.48
CA ILE A 30 8.41 7.14 30.19
C ILE A 30 9.31 6.06 29.61
N GLY A 31 10.44 5.81 30.28
CA GLY A 31 11.28 4.66 30.00
C GLY A 31 10.52 3.38 30.31
N VAL A 32 10.17 2.62 29.27
CA VAL A 32 9.80 1.21 29.43
C VAL A 32 10.92 0.39 28.81
N GLY A 33 11.64 -0.30 29.69
CA GLY A 33 12.81 -1.10 29.37
C GLY A 33 12.52 -2.24 28.40
N SER A 34 13.60 -2.70 27.78
CA SER A 34 13.69 -3.99 27.12
C SER A 34 13.30 -5.10 28.11
N GLY A 35 12.05 -5.58 28.07
CA GLY A 35 11.55 -6.64 28.95
C GLY A 35 11.01 -7.82 28.16
N GLY A 36 11.82 -8.87 28.04
CA GLY A 36 11.38 -10.18 27.55
C GLY A 36 10.48 -10.89 28.56
N GLY A 37 9.58 -11.74 28.08
CA GLY A 37 8.87 -12.81 28.83
C GLY A 37 7.91 -12.44 29.98
N GLN A 38 8.25 -11.45 30.81
CA GLN A 38 7.73 -11.27 32.17
C GLN A 38 6.22 -11.04 32.24
N GLY A 39 5.65 -10.22 31.35
CA GLY A 39 4.21 -9.95 31.37
C GLY A 39 3.32 -11.16 31.01
N CYS A 40 3.87 -12.19 30.35
CA CYS A 40 3.13 -13.40 29.98
C CYS A 40 3.19 -14.46 31.09
N THR A 41 4.35 -14.59 31.75
CA THR A 41 4.59 -15.59 32.79
C THR A 41 3.77 -15.32 34.05
N GLU A 42 3.33 -14.09 34.27
CA GLU A 42 2.41 -13.72 35.35
C GLU A 42 1.10 -14.52 35.35
N CYS A 43 0.59 -14.93 34.18
CA CYS A 43 -0.61 -15.77 34.05
C CYS A 43 -0.33 -17.15 33.43
N HIS A 44 0.80 -17.34 32.75
CA HIS A 44 1.18 -18.58 32.05
C HIS A 44 2.44 -19.27 32.63
N GLN A 45 2.70 -19.07 33.93
CA GLN A 45 3.89 -19.60 34.60
C GLN A 45 4.09 -21.10 34.38
N SER A 46 3.03 -21.91 34.51
CA SER A 46 3.14 -23.37 34.33
C SER A 46 3.59 -23.77 32.93
N ILE A 47 3.06 -23.13 31.89
CA ILE A 47 3.46 -23.39 30.49
C ILE A 47 4.91 -22.99 30.26
N TYR A 48 5.34 -21.88 30.85
CA TYR A 48 6.72 -21.42 30.78
C TYR A 48 7.67 -22.40 31.49
N ASP A 49 7.31 -22.86 32.68
CA ASP A 49 8.10 -23.82 33.46
C ASP A 49 8.20 -25.17 32.74
N ASP A 50 7.09 -25.66 32.18
CA ASP A 50 7.06 -26.89 31.38
C ASP A 50 8.00 -26.81 30.17
N ALA A 51 8.01 -25.66 29.49
CA ALA A 51 8.87 -25.45 28.34
C ALA A 51 10.37 -25.32 28.74
N LEU A 52 10.67 -24.74 29.90
CA LEU A 52 12.03 -24.68 30.45
C LEU A 52 12.53 -26.03 30.96
N ALA A 53 11.64 -26.91 31.41
CA ALA A 53 11.98 -28.23 31.90
C ALA A 53 12.35 -29.23 30.78
N MET A 54 12.10 -28.88 29.51
CA MET A 54 12.43 -29.74 28.37
C MET A 54 13.95 -29.95 28.25
N PRO A 55 14.43 -31.19 28.03
CA PRO A 55 15.86 -31.49 27.90
C PRO A 55 16.58 -30.69 26.80
N TYR A 56 15.88 -30.40 25.72
CA TYR A 56 16.34 -29.53 24.64
C TYR A 56 15.41 -28.32 24.54
N GLY A 57 15.78 -27.22 25.15
CA GLY A 57 15.01 -25.97 25.11
C GLY A 57 15.35 -25.09 23.91
N HIS A 58 14.36 -24.33 23.43
CA HIS A 58 14.57 -23.29 22.43
C HIS A 58 14.82 -21.94 23.14
N SER A 59 15.91 -21.24 22.82
CA SER A 59 16.29 -19.98 23.50
C SER A 59 15.18 -18.92 23.47
N VAL A 60 14.45 -18.81 22.36
CA VAL A 60 13.29 -17.90 22.18
C VAL A 60 12.22 -18.02 23.27
N VAL A 61 12.05 -19.18 23.91
CA VAL A 61 11.04 -19.36 24.99
C VAL A 61 11.40 -18.59 26.24
N ARG A 62 12.71 -18.43 26.53
CA ARG A 62 13.19 -17.74 27.72
C ARG A 62 12.89 -16.26 27.68
N ASP A 63 13.09 -15.66 26.50
CA ASP A 63 13.19 -14.20 26.41
C ASP A 63 12.09 -13.56 25.55
N ASN A 64 11.36 -14.32 24.72
CA ASN A 64 10.59 -13.68 23.65
C ASN A 64 9.34 -14.43 23.19
N CYS A 65 8.44 -14.74 24.12
CA CYS A 65 7.13 -15.36 23.84
C CYS A 65 6.35 -14.64 22.71
N ALA A 66 6.44 -13.30 22.66
CA ALA A 66 5.75 -12.45 21.68
C ALA A 66 6.26 -12.58 20.23
N ILE A 67 7.34 -13.32 19.98
CA ILE A 67 7.76 -13.66 18.62
C ILE A 67 6.76 -14.64 17.97
N CYS A 68 6.16 -15.55 18.75
CA CYS A 68 5.22 -16.57 18.28
C CYS A 68 3.79 -16.39 18.80
N HIS A 69 3.63 -15.75 19.97
CA HIS A 69 2.35 -15.44 20.61
C HIS A 69 1.93 -13.97 20.37
N ILE A 70 0.75 -13.55 20.83
CA ILE A 70 0.24 -12.17 20.69
C ILE A 70 1.35 -11.15 21.01
N ARG A 71 1.63 -10.23 20.08
CA ARG A 71 2.49 -9.07 20.32
C ARG A 71 1.73 -8.04 21.17
N GLY A 72 1.65 -8.29 22.47
CA GLY A 72 1.25 -7.29 23.47
C GLY A 72 2.39 -6.32 23.78
N VAL A 73 2.91 -5.61 22.77
CA VAL A 73 3.40 -4.22 22.80
C VAL A 73 3.60 -3.86 21.33
N VAL A 74 2.66 -3.11 20.76
CA VAL A 74 2.90 -2.42 19.49
C VAL A 74 3.99 -1.39 19.77
N ARG A 75 5.24 -1.69 19.41
CA ARG A 75 6.16 -0.62 19.03
C ARG A 75 5.52 0.05 17.82
N ILE A 76 4.82 1.16 18.06
CA ILE A 76 4.48 2.12 17.02
C ILE A 76 5.83 2.71 16.60
N LYS A 77 6.54 2.01 15.70
CA LYS A 77 7.14 2.78 14.62
C LYS A 77 5.93 3.41 13.97
N ASN A 78 5.81 4.72 14.03
CA ASN A 78 4.99 5.48 13.11
C ASN A 78 5.46 5.00 11.72
N GLU A 79 4.81 3.98 11.14
CA GLU A 79 4.86 3.75 9.71
C GLU A 79 4.24 5.05 9.17
N GLY A 80 5.12 5.98 8.76
CA GLY A 80 4.76 7.36 8.49
C GLY A 80 3.58 7.44 7.53
N SER A 81 2.74 8.45 7.72
CA SER A 81 1.63 8.74 6.82
C SER A 81 2.12 8.70 5.37
N LYS A 82 1.41 7.96 4.53
CA LYS A 82 1.80 7.80 3.14
C LYS A 82 0.94 8.70 2.28
N SER A 83 1.55 9.73 1.71
CA SER A 83 0.90 10.61 0.75
C SER A 83 1.02 10.04 -0.67
N LEU A 84 -0.11 9.96 -1.37
CA LEU A 84 -0.27 9.48 -2.73
C LEU A 84 -0.91 10.59 -3.55
N LYS A 85 -0.31 10.95 -4.68
CA LYS A 85 -0.84 12.00 -5.56
C LYS A 85 -1.28 11.44 -6.90
N SER A 86 -2.43 11.89 -7.39
CA SER A 86 -2.88 11.63 -8.75
C SER A 86 -1.97 12.37 -9.75
N SER A 87 -1.73 11.78 -10.93
CA SER A 87 -0.87 12.40 -11.95
C SER A 87 -1.61 13.40 -12.82
N ASP A 88 -2.90 13.15 -13.04
CA ASP A 88 -3.76 13.91 -13.95
C ASP A 88 -4.95 14.54 -13.24
N PHE A 89 -5.50 15.56 -13.88
CA PHE A 89 -6.74 16.22 -13.49
C PHE A 89 -7.94 15.39 -13.90
N SER A 90 -8.81 15.06 -12.95
CA SER A 90 -10.02 14.27 -13.19
C SER A 90 -11.09 14.66 -12.19
N ASP A 91 -12.36 14.51 -12.58
CA ASP A 91 -13.53 14.61 -11.69
C ASP A 91 -13.78 13.28 -10.96
N GLU A 92 -13.21 12.17 -11.44
CA GLU A 92 -13.26 10.86 -10.78
C GLU A 92 -11.90 10.15 -10.88
N VAL A 93 -11.36 9.66 -9.77
CA VAL A 93 -10.08 8.94 -9.74
C VAL A 93 -10.09 7.76 -8.76
N LEU A 94 -9.46 6.65 -9.16
CA LEU A 94 -9.19 5.51 -8.29
C LEU A 94 -7.72 5.51 -7.87
N ILE A 95 -7.45 5.59 -6.56
CA ILE A 95 -6.09 5.57 -6.00
C ILE A 95 -5.86 4.29 -5.18
N TYR A 96 -4.77 3.58 -5.49
CA TYR A 96 -4.35 2.38 -4.77
C TYR A 96 -3.47 2.67 -3.58
N ILE A 97 -3.89 2.15 -2.43
CA ILE A 97 -3.06 2.10 -1.23
C ILE A 97 -2.31 0.77 -1.23
N LYS A 98 -0.98 0.83 -1.37
CA LYS A 98 -0.13 -0.37 -1.31
C LYS A 98 -0.13 -0.93 0.11
N GLN A 99 -0.75 -2.09 0.29
CA GLN A 99 -0.73 -2.83 1.55
C GLN A 99 0.60 -3.58 1.76
N PRO A 100 1.04 -3.80 3.01
CA PRO A 100 2.20 -4.62 3.32
C PRO A 100 2.01 -6.06 2.81
N ARG A 101 3.04 -6.63 2.16
CA ARG A 101 2.99 -8.03 1.70
C ARG A 101 2.99 -8.96 2.91
N GLY A 102 2.10 -9.95 2.93
CA GLY A 102 2.08 -11.01 3.94
C GLY A 102 1.28 -10.73 5.22
N ARG A 103 0.62 -9.56 5.37
CA ARG A 103 -0.31 -9.30 6.48
C ARG A 103 -1.70 -9.88 6.17
N VAL A 104 -2.28 -10.57 7.15
CA VAL A 104 -3.71 -10.92 7.15
C VAL A 104 -4.50 -9.61 7.20
N SER A 105 -5.49 -9.45 6.32
CA SER A 105 -6.22 -8.19 6.09
C SER A 105 -7.23 -7.81 7.17
N THR A 106 -7.23 -8.51 8.32
CA THR A 106 -8.25 -8.35 9.36
C THR A 106 -7.80 -7.43 10.49
N GLY A 107 -8.70 -6.60 11.01
CA GLY A 107 -8.43 -5.67 12.13
C GLY A 107 -7.53 -4.48 11.77
N ILE A 108 -7.44 -4.13 10.49
CA ILE A 108 -6.74 -2.94 10.00
C ILE A 108 -7.76 -1.83 9.80
N SER A 109 -7.60 -0.72 10.51
CA SER A 109 -8.31 0.52 10.21
C SER A 109 -7.42 1.44 9.38
N TYR A 110 -8.04 2.23 8.51
CA TYR A 110 -7.37 3.31 7.81
C TYR A 110 -8.02 4.61 8.21
N SER A 111 -7.19 5.59 8.55
CA SER A 111 -7.58 6.99 8.56
C SER A 111 -7.01 7.64 7.31
N ILE A 112 -7.89 8.14 6.43
CA ILE A 112 -7.49 8.80 5.19
C ILE A 112 -7.92 10.26 5.18
N GLU A 113 -7.02 11.10 4.69
CA GLU A 113 -7.28 12.51 4.41
C GLU A 113 -7.14 12.74 2.90
N VAL A 114 -8.12 13.40 2.30
CA VAL A 114 -8.19 13.65 0.87
C VAL A 114 -8.31 15.16 0.63
N GLU A 115 -7.43 15.69 -0.20
CA GLU A 115 -7.44 17.08 -0.65
C GLU A 115 -7.39 17.12 -2.17
N ALA A 116 -8.21 17.95 -2.78
CA ALA A 116 -8.23 18.19 -4.22
C ALA A 116 -7.62 19.56 -4.54
N SER A 117 -6.83 19.63 -5.61
CA SER A 117 -6.23 20.85 -6.14
C SER A 117 -6.55 20.99 -7.62
N ASP A 118 -7.17 22.10 -8.02
CA ASP A 118 -7.46 22.37 -9.43
C ASP A 118 -6.22 22.86 -10.20
N LYS A 119 -6.39 23.15 -11.50
CA LYS A 119 -5.30 23.59 -12.39
C LYS A 119 -4.76 24.99 -12.05
N TYR A 120 -5.51 25.78 -11.28
CA TYR A 120 -5.14 27.12 -10.83
C TYR A 120 -4.51 27.10 -9.43
N GLY A 121 -4.50 25.94 -8.77
CA GLY A 121 -3.96 25.75 -7.43
C GLY A 121 -4.98 25.97 -6.30
N LYS A 122 -6.27 26.17 -6.62
CA LYS A 122 -7.33 26.26 -5.61
C LYS A 122 -7.50 24.90 -4.94
N LEU A 123 -7.56 24.89 -3.62
CA LEU A 123 -7.67 23.68 -2.81
C LEU A 123 -9.12 23.45 -2.36
N SER A 124 -9.52 22.19 -2.25
CA SER A 124 -10.77 21.82 -1.60
C SER A 124 -10.62 21.88 -0.09
N LYS A 125 -11.76 21.76 0.62
CA LYS A 125 -11.71 21.30 2.01
C LYS A 125 -11.10 19.88 2.06
N VAL A 126 -10.43 19.58 3.17
CA VAL A 126 -9.88 18.24 3.41
C VAL A 126 -11.02 17.34 3.88
N GLU A 127 -11.29 16.29 3.11
CA GLU A 127 -12.23 15.24 3.50
C GLU A 127 -11.50 14.15 4.26
N LYS A 128 -12.07 13.73 5.39
CA LYS A 128 -11.53 12.67 6.24
C LYS A 128 -12.46 11.46 6.21
N LEU A 129 -11.88 10.28 6.12
CA LEU A 129 -12.62 9.04 6.22
C LEU A 129 -11.84 8.02 7.03
N ASP A 130 -12.50 7.48 8.05
CA ASP A 130 -12.01 6.35 8.82
C ASP A 130 -12.83 5.12 8.46
N PHE A 131 -12.17 4.00 8.20
CA PHE A 131 -12.86 2.74 7.88
C PHE A 131 -12.03 1.53 8.28
N LYS A 132 -12.71 0.43 8.64
CA LYS A 132 -12.05 -0.87 8.81
C LYS A 132 -11.95 -1.58 7.48
N LEU A 133 -10.79 -2.14 7.19
CA LEU A 133 -10.53 -2.88 5.96
C LEU A 133 -11.46 -4.09 5.77
N ASP A 134 -11.93 -4.68 6.86
CA ASP A 134 -12.88 -5.81 6.85
C ASP A 134 -14.31 -5.39 6.49
N GLU A 135 -14.68 -4.15 6.79
CA GLU A 135 -16.00 -3.59 6.50
C GLU A 135 -16.09 -3.04 5.07
N VAL A 136 -14.95 -2.88 4.39
CA VAL A 136 -14.94 -2.48 2.98
C VAL A 136 -15.44 -3.64 2.13
N GLU A 137 -16.70 -3.53 1.71
CA GLU A 137 -17.29 -4.48 0.78
C GLU A 137 -16.41 -4.63 -0.47
N GLY A 138 -16.24 -5.87 -0.90
CA GLY A 138 -15.61 -6.18 -2.17
C GLY A 138 -16.52 -5.78 -3.33
N SER A 139 -16.59 -4.48 -3.63
CA SER A 139 -17.05 -4.07 -4.95
C SER A 139 -15.99 -4.52 -5.93
N LEU A 140 -16.20 -5.72 -6.50
CA LEU A 140 -15.33 -6.29 -7.51
C LEU A 140 -15.08 -5.18 -8.52
N LEU A 141 -13.85 -4.67 -8.57
CA LEU A 141 -13.38 -3.82 -9.67
C LEU A 141 -13.43 -4.67 -10.94
N GLN A 142 -14.66 -4.81 -11.45
CA GLN A 142 -15.08 -5.41 -12.70
C GLN A 142 -14.16 -6.54 -13.18
N SER A 143 -14.04 -7.61 -12.39
CA SER A 143 -13.24 -8.76 -12.83
C SER A 143 -13.91 -9.45 -14.04
N SER A 144 -15.24 -9.35 -14.16
CA SER A 144 -16.04 -9.90 -15.26
C SER A 144 -16.23 -8.96 -16.46
N THR A 145 -16.24 -7.63 -16.27
CA THR A 145 -16.49 -6.71 -17.39
C THR A 145 -15.32 -6.70 -18.36
N ARG A 146 -15.61 -6.89 -19.65
CA ARG A 146 -14.63 -6.74 -20.73
C ARG A 146 -14.22 -5.26 -20.82
N PRO A 147 -12.92 -4.92 -20.68
CA PRO A 147 -12.45 -3.55 -20.86
C PRO A 147 -12.69 -3.08 -22.29
N VAL A 148 -13.35 -1.94 -22.45
CA VAL A 148 -13.60 -1.31 -23.75
C VAL A 148 -13.40 0.20 -23.66
N PHE A 149 -13.06 0.80 -24.80
CA PHE A 149 -13.16 2.23 -25.00
C PHE A 149 -14.59 2.55 -25.45
N GLU A 150 -15.30 3.38 -24.69
CA GLU A 150 -16.69 3.76 -25.00
C GLU A 150 -16.72 4.89 -26.01
N ARG A 151 -15.83 5.88 -25.84
CA ARG A 151 -15.64 6.99 -26.77
C ARG A 151 -14.15 7.24 -26.93
N VAL A 152 -13.72 7.52 -28.17
CA VAL A 152 -12.37 7.97 -28.51
C VAL A 152 -12.52 8.98 -29.63
N GLY A 153 -12.00 10.20 -29.45
CA GLY A 153 -12.14 11.24 -30.47
C GLY A 153 -11.17 12.39 -30.29
N VAL A 154 -11.07 13.21 -31.34
CA VAL A 154 -10.35 14.49 -31.32
C VAL A 154 -11.33 15.56 -30.88
N ASP A 155 -11.04 16.22 -29.77
CA ASP A 155 -11.94 17.24 -29.20
C ASP A 155 -11.71 18.59 -29.85
N ASN A 156 -10.44 18.94 -30.06
CA ASN A 156 -10.06 20.24 -30.59
C ASN A 156 -8.74 20.16 -31.36
N ILE A 157 -8.61 20.96 -32.41
CA ILE A 157 -7.36 21.25 -33.10
C ILE A 157 -7.21 22.78 -33.12
N SER A 158 -6.21 23.28 -32.42
CA SER A 158 -5.98 24.73 -32.32
C SER A 158 -4.57 25.08 -32.76
N VAL A 159 -4.34 26.35 -33.11
CA VAL A 159 -3.02 26.86 -33.41
C VAL A 159 -2.64 27.86 -32.34
N LYS A 160 -1.91 27.40 -31.31
CA LYS A 160 -1.32 28.27 -30.29
C LYS A 160 0.15 28.50 -30.64
N GLY A 161 0.45 29.65 -31.25
CA GLY A 161 1.79 29.97 -31.74
C GLY A 161 2.04 29.48 -33.17
N ILE A 162 3.22 28.92 -33.44
CA ILE A 162 3.67 28.58 -34.80
C ILE A 162 3.12 27.23 -35.29
N PHE A 163 2.95 26.27 -34.37
CA PHE A 163 2.53 24.91 -34.70
C PHE A 163 1.11 24.61 -34.18
N PRO A 164 0.26 23.97 -34.98
CA PRO A 164 -0.98 23.37 -34.49
C PRO A 164 -0.76 22.37 -33.36
N GLU A 165 -1.78 22.23 -32.53
CA GLU A 165 -1.90 21.23 -31.47
C GLU A 165 -3.28 20.59 -31.50
N ALA A 166 -3.36 19.32 -31.11
CA ALA A 166 -4.63 18.61 -30.99
C ALA A 166 -4.83 18.09 -29.57
N THR A 167 -6.07 18.14 -29.08
CA THR A 167 -6.49 17.46 -27.87
C THR A 167 -7.33 16.25 -28.25
N ILE A 168 -6.95 15.09 -27.76
CA ILE A 168 -7.66 13.83 -27.97
C ILE A 168 -8.19 13.36 -26.62
N SER A 169 -9.49 13.08 -26.51
CA SER A 169 -10.08 12.46 -25.32
C SER A 169 -10.68 11.10 -25.59
N TRP A 170 -10.72 10.30 -24.53
CA TRP A 170 -11.40 9.02 -24.53
C TRP A 170 -11.95 8.67 -23.15
N THR A 171 -12.96 7.80 -23.16
CA THR A 171 -13.56 7.22 -21.96
C THR A 171 -13.49 5.70 -22.00
N THR A 172 -13.38 5.10 -20.83
CA THR A 172 -13.30 3.66 -20.63
C THR A 172 -14.32 3.22 -19.59
N ASN A 173 -14.89 2.04 -19.78
CA ASN A 173 -15.87 1.48 -18.83
C ASN A 173 -15.23 0.98 -17.52
N VAL A 174 -13.90 0.87 -17.49
CA VAL A 174 -13.10 0.36 -16.37
C VAL A 174 -12.04 1.38 -16.00
N TYR A 175 -11.65 1.44 -14.72
CA TYR A 175 -10.46 2.22 -14.34
C TYR A 175 -9.21 1.63 -15.00
N ALA A 176 -8.47 2.48 -15.72
CA ALA A 176 -7.31 2.06 -16.50
C ALA A 176 -6.18 3.11 -16.47
N THR A 177 -4.98 2.66 -16.84
CA THR A 177 -3.92 3.53 -17.35
C THR A 177 -3.88 3.37 -18.87
N THR A 178 -3.61 4.45 -19.60
CA THR A 178 -3.71 4.43 -21.07
C THR A 178 -2.54 5.14 -21.74
N THR A 179 -2.21 4.71 -22.95
CA THR A 179 -1.16 5.29 -23.79
C THR A 179 -1.74 5.55 -25.17
N LEU A 180 -1.66 6.80 -25.59
CA LEU A 180 -1.96 7.24 -26.95
C LEU A 180 -0.72 7.06 -27.81
N GLU A 181 -0.85 6.30 -28.89
CA GLU A 181 0.17 6.11 -29.92
C GLU A 181 -0.29 6.87 -31.16
N TYR A 182 0.57 7.71 -31.74
CA TYR A 182 0.22 8.53 -32.90
C TYR A 182 1.40 8.72 -33.87
N GLY A 183 1.11 9.07 -35.11
CA GLY A 183 2.11 9.31 -36.14
C GLY A 183 1.48 9.81 -37.45
N THR A 184 2.31 10.13 -38.44
CA THR A 184 1.85 10.51 -39.78
C THR A 184 1.56 9.30 -40.68
N ASP A 185 1.92 8.11 -40.22
CA ASP A 185 1.68 6.82 -40.87
C ASP A 185 1.04 5.83 -39.88
N PRO A 186 0.43 4.73 -40.38
CA PRO A 186 -0.20 3.72 -39.53
C PRO A 186 0.76 2.92 -38.62
N GLY A 187 2.07 3.06 -38.78
CA GLY A 187 3.08 2.43 -37.93
C GLY A 187 3.21 3.10 -36.55
N TYR A 188 2.73 4.35 -36.43
CA TYR A 188 2.80 5.20 -35.23
C TYR A 188 4.24 5.42 -34.75
N GLY A 189 4.76 6.65 -34.87
CA GLY A 189 6.13 6.99 -34.49
C GLY A 189 6.29 7.60 -33.09
N TYR A 190 5.20 8.07 -32.48
CA TYR A 190 5.22 8.85 -31.24
C TYR A 190 4.25 8.28 -30.20
N LYS A 191 4.56 8.47 -28.92
CA LYS A 191 3.70 8.07 -27.79
C LYS A 191 3.46 9.23 -26.83
N ALA A 192 2.21 9.41 -26.44
CA ALA A 192 1.78 10.28 -25.35
C ALA A 192 1.13 9.41 -24.27
N PHE A 193 1.58 9.52 -23.03
CA PHE A 193 1.06 8.73 -21.91
C PHE A 193 0.08 9.58 -21.11
N THR A 194 -1.02 8.97 -20.67
CA THR A 194 -1.98 9.61 -19.75
C THR A 194 -2.19 8.68 -18.55
N GLY A 195 -2.26 9.23 -17.35
CA GLY A 195 -2.29 8.41 -16.14
C GLY A 195 -0.93 7.78 -15.83
N LYS A 196 0.19 8.53 -15.95
CA LYS A 196 1.55 8.08 -15.55
C LYS A 196 1.69 7.91 -14.02
N SER A 197 0.66 7.44 -13.33
CA SER A 197 0.71 7.16 -11.90
C SER A 197 0.84 5.66 -11.67
N ARG A 198 1.77 5.27 -10.78
CA ARG A 198 1.84 3.88 -10.29
C ARG A 198 0.68 3.53 -9.35
N VAL A 199 -0.07 4.55 -8.91
CA VAL A 199 -1.08 4.44 -7.86
C VAL A 199 -2.46 4.89 -8.31
N ALA A 200 -2.59 5.77 -9.32
CA ALA A 200 -3.88 6.30 -9.77
C ALA A 200 -4.33 5.73 -11.13
N TYR A 201 -5.64 5.51 -11.26
CA TYR A 201 -6.32 4.99 -12.45
C TYR A 201 -7.57 5.82 -12.74
N TYR A 202 -7.93 5.94 -14.01
CA TYR A 202 -8.97 6.87 -14.47
C TYR A 202 -9.92 6.18 -15.45
N LYS A 203 -11.14 6.71 -15.61
CA LYS A 203 -12.07 6.33 -16.69
C LYS A 203 -12.04 7.32 -17.84
N LYS A 204 -11.91 8.61 -17.53
CA LYS A 204 -11.79 9.72 -18.48
C LYS A 204 -10.32 10.06 -18.68
N HIS A 205 -9.92 10.28 -19.92
CA HIS A 205 -8.53 10.55 -20.28
C HIS A 205 -8.46 11.62 -21.37
N SER A 206 -7.35 12.35 -21.39
CA SER A 206 -7.04 13.30 -22.45
C SER A 206 -5.53 13.40 -22.67
N ALA A 207 -5.12 13.54 -23.92
CA ALA A 207 -3.74 13.82 -24.30
C ALA A 207 -3.68 15.01 -25.25
N ARG A 208 -2.73 15.91 -24.97
CA ARG A 208 -2.37 17.01 -25.85
C ARG A 208 -1.22 16.58 -26.76
N LEU A 209 -1.38 16.80 -28.05
CA LEU A 209 -0.39 16.55 -29.10
C LEU A 209 0.15 17.89 -29.61
N PRO A 210 1.30 18.36 -29.09
CA PRO A 210 1.90 19.61 -29.53
C PRO A 210 2.64 19.44 -30.86
N GLN A 211 3.01 20.56 -31.48
CA GLN A 211 3.95 20.62 -32.61
C GLN A 211 3.52 19.81 -33.86
N LEU A 212 2.22 19.78 -34.15
CA LEU A 212 1.70 19.12 -35.35
C LEU A 212 1.99 19.95 -36.60
N LYS A 213 2.10 19.28 -37.75
CA LYS A 213 2.30 19.93 -39.05
C LYS A 213 0.96 20.19 -39.73
N LYS A 214 0.79 21.38 -40.29
CA LYS A 214 -0.38 21.77 -41.09
C LYS A 214 -0.50 20.90 -42.34
N ASN A 215 -1.73 20.72 -42.81
CA ASN A 215 -2.11 19.92 -43.98
C ASN A 215 -1.54 18.49 -43.97
N LYS A 216 -1.48 17.89 -42.76
CA LYS A 216 -1.05 16.50 -42.57
C LYS A 216 -2.17 15.67 -41.96
N THR A 217 -2.22 14.41 -42.39
CA THR A 217 -3.04 13.38 -41.75
C THR A 217 -2.24 12.73 -40.65
N TYR A 218 -2.84 12.59 -39.49
CA TYR A 218 -2.30 11.88 -38.35
C TYR A 218 -3.15 10.65 -38.06
N HIS A 219 -2.48 9.54 -37.81
CA HIS A 219 -3.07 8.29 -37.36
C HIS A 219 -2.82 8.16 -35.86
N PHE A 220 -3.82 7.66 -35.13
CA PHE A 220 -3.66 7.38 -33.71
C PHE A 220 -4.45 6.16 -33.27
N ARG A 221 -4.02 5.57 -32.15
CA ARG A 221 -4.77 4.57 -31.40
C ARG A 221 -4.47 4.71 -29.92
N VAL A 222 -5.38 4.22 -29.09
CA VAL A 222 -5.21 4.18 -27.64
C VAL A 222 -5.04 2.74 -27.20
N THR A 223 -4.07 2.50 -26.34
CA THR A 223 -3.88 1.23 -25.64
C THR A 223 -4.13 1.44 -24.16
N GLY A 224 -4.77 0.47 -23.49
CA GLY A 224 -5.14 0.57 -22.09
C GLY A 224 -4.74 -0.67 -21.32
N ARG A 225 -4.42 -0.48 -20.04
CA ARG A 225 -4.27 -1.54 -19.05
C ARG A 225 -5.28 -1.29 -17.94
N SER A 226 -6.26 -2.18 -17.83
CA SER A 226 -7.24 -2.09 -16.76
C SER A 226 -6.56 -2.27 -15.40
N VAL A 227 -7.27 -1.86 -14.37
CA VAL A 227 -6.90 -2.10 -12.98
C VAL A 227 -6.71 -3.58 -12.62
N SER A 228 -7.45 -4.47 -13.28
CA SER A 228 -7.29 -5.94 -13.19
C SER A 228 -6.11 -6.48 -14.01
N GLY A 229 -5.39 -5.61 -14.72
CA GLY A 229 -4.23 -5.95 -15.52
C GLY A 229 -4.53 -6.39 -16.95
N ARG A 230 -5.79 -6.42 -17.37
CA ARG A 230 -6.21 -6.79 -18.73
C ARG A 230 -5.83 -5.69 -19.70
N LEU A 231 -5.19 -6.06 -20.81
CA LEU A 231 -4.84 -5.14 -21.88
C LEU A 231 -5.98 -5.03 -22.90
N PHE A 232 -6.21 -3.83 -23.42
CA PHE A 232 -7.20 -3.55 -24.45
C PHE A 232 -6.74 -2.40 -25.36
N LYS A 233 -7.32 -2.31 -26.56
CA LYS A 233 -6.92 -1.35 -27.60
C LYS A 233 -8.14 -0.76 -28.30
N SER A 234 -8.06 0.51 -28.68
CA SER A 234 -9.07 1.15 -29.51
C SER A 234 -8.94 0.68 -30.97
N ARG A 235 -9.97 0.97 -31.77
CA ARG A 235 -9.81 0.96 -33.23
C ARG A 235 -8.82 2.05 -33.64
N PRO A 236 -8.02 1.85 -34.71
CA PRO A 236 -7.25 2.91 -35.34
C PRO A 236 -8.16 4.05 -35.80
N GLN A 237 -7.74 5.29 -35.56
CA GLN A 237 -8.42 6.49 -36.03
C GLN A 237 -7.45 7.40 -36.76
N ARG A 238 -7.99 8.35 -37.52
CA ARG A 238 -7.21 9.39 -38.19
C ARG A 238 -7.89 10.74 -38.09
N PHE A 239 -7.09 11.80 -38.11
CA PHE A 239 -7.56 13.18 -38.22
C PHE A 239 -6.64 13.99 -39.12
N VAL A 240 -7.15 15.10 -39.65
CA VAL A 240 -6.39 16.01 -40.53
C VAL A 240 -6.22 17.33 -39.82
N VAL A 241 -4.99 17.85 -39.79
CA VAL A 241 -4.70 19.19 -39.31
C VAL A 241 -4.79 20.14 -40.50
N THR A 242 -5.83 20.99 -40.55
CA THR A 242 -5.98 21.99 -41.61
C THR A 242 -5.10 23.22 -41.34
N ALA A 243 -4.86 24.04 -42.37
CA ALA A 243 -4.03 25.23 -42.25
C ALA A 243 -4.55 26.29 -41.26
N GLU A 244 -5.87 26.33 -41.06
CA GLU A 244 -6.59 27.29 -40.22
C GLU A 244 -6.83 26.79 -38.78
N GLY A 245 -6.56 25.51 -38.49
CA GLY A 245 -6.92 24.89 -37.21
C GLY A 245 -8.44 24.87 -37.04
N SER A 246 -9.10 23.82 -37.55
CA SER A 246 -10.56 23.79 -37.54
C SER A 246 -11.11 23.74 -36.11
N ALA A 247 -11.62 24.89 -35.67
CA ALA A 247 -12.53 25.04 -34.55
C ALA A 247 -13.96 25.11 -35.10
N ARG A 248 -14.83 24.20 -34.69
CA ARG A 248 -16.27 24.50 -34.59
C ARG A 248 -16.55 24.87 -33.14
N GLY A 249 -16.41 26.16 -32.82
CA GLY A 249 -16.78 26.71 -31.52
C GLY A 249 -18.30 26.93 -31.48
N HIS A 250 -18.97 26.35 -30.50
CA HIS A 250 -20.28 26.83 -30.07
C HIS A 250 -20.13 28.15 -29.33
N MET A 251 -21.10 29.04 -29.59
CA MET A 251 -21.29 30.38 -29.02
C MET A 251 -21.30 30.34 -27.49
N ALA A 252 -20.50 31.18 -26.85
CA ALA A 252 -20.43 31.31 -25.40
C ALA A 252 -21.50 32.29 -24.89
N LEU A 253 -22.41 31.82 -24.04
CA LEU A 253 -22.97 32.65 -22.98
C LEU A 253 -21.87 32.83 -21.93
N GLU A 254 -21.73 34.02 -21.35
CA GLU A 254 -20.73 34.31 -20.31
C GLU A 254 -20.84 33.27 -19.18
N PRO A 255 -19.88 32.33 -19.07
CA PRO A 255 -19.99 31.29 -18.08
C PRO A 255 -19.41 31.81 -16.77
N VAL A 256 -20.00 31.41 -15.64
CA VAL A 256 -19.25 31.31 -14.38
C VAL A 256 -17.94 30.61 -14.73
N THR A 257 -16.81 31.30 -14.61
CA THR A 257 -15.56 30.73 -15.10
C THR A 257 -15.21 29.54 -14.21
N GLU A 258 -14.70 28.46 -14.79
CA GLU A 258 -14.34 27.25 -14.04
C GLU A 258 -13.37 27.56 -12.87
N GLU A 259 -12.68 28.70 -12.92
CA GLU A 259 -11.82 29.28 -11.89
C GLU A 259 -12.60 29.73 -10.63
N ASP A 260 -13.81 30.26 -10.81
CA ASP A 260 -14.67 30.76 -9.72
C ASP A 260 -15.22 29.60 -8.88
N ILE A 261 -15.48 28.45 -9.53
CA ILE A 261 -16.04 27.26 -8.89
C ILE A 261 -15.01 26.62 -7.97
N GLU A 262 -15.31 26.56 -6.67
CA GLU A 262 -14.47 25.85 -5.70
C GLU A 262 -14.47 24.34 -5.94
N PRO A 263 -13.30 23.66 -5.85
CA PRO A 263 -13.26 22.21 -5.87
C PRO A 263 -13.92 21.64 -4.61
N VAL A 264 -14.92 20.80 -4.80
CA VAL A 264 -15.67 20.13 -3.73
C VAL A 264 -15.58 18.63 -3.95
N ILE A 265 -15.06 17.92 -2.94
CA ILE A 265 -15.05 16.46 -2.93
C ILE A 265 -16.46 16.00 -2.61
N GLU A 266 -17.08 15.25 -3.53
CA GLU A 266 -18.47 14.80 -3.43
C GLU A 266 -18.56 13.43 -2.76
N GLU A 267 -17.59 12.56 -3.03
CA GLU A 267 -17.55 11.21 -2.48
C GLU A 267 -16.10 10.74 -2.28
N VAL A 268 -15.83 10.13 -1.13
CA VAL A 268 -14.63 9.33 -0.87
C VAL A 268 -15.07 7.92 -0.50
N ARG A 269 -14.83 6.95 -1.37
CA ARG A 269 -15.32 5.58 -1.19
C ARG A 269 -14.20 4.55 -1.23
N PRO A 270 -13.97 3.78 -0.15
CA PRO A 270 -13.04 2.67 -0.16
C PRO A 270 -13.64 1.47 -0.89
N LEU A 271 -12.76 0.68 -1.52
CA LEU A 271 -13.15 -0.56 -2.19
C LEU A 271 -12.03 -1.60 -2.13
N ARG A 272 -12.42 -2.87 -2.27
CA ARG A 272 -11.48 -3.99 -2.39
C ARG A 272 -11.58 -4.68 -3.74
N SER A 273 -10.43 -4.87 -4.37
CA SER A 273 -10.32 -5.73 -5.55
C SER A 273 -10.39 -7.22 -5.17
N SER A 274 -10.78 -8.08 -6.12
CA SER A 274 -10.76 -9.54 -5.93
C SER A 274 -9.40 -10.12 -5.53
N GLY A 275 -8.31 -9.39 -5.81
CA GLY A 275 -6.95 -9.74 -5.37
C GLY A 275 -6.57 -9.18 -4.00
N GLY A 276 -7.55 -8.69 -3.22
CA GLY A 276 -7.38 -8.16 -1.87
C GLY A 276 -6.84 -6.73 -1.79
N LYS A 277 -6.54 -6.08 -2.93
CA LYS A 277 -5.97 -4.73 -2.97
C LYS A 277 -7.00 -3.67 -2.54
N LEU A 278 -6.58 -2.74 -1.70
CA LEU A 278 -7.36 -1.57 -1.30
C LEU A 278 -7.21 -0.42 -2.30
N GLY A 279 -8.34 0.07 -2.80
CA GLY A 279 -8.43 1.28 -3.61
C GLY A 279 -9.41 2.28 -2.99
N ILE A 280 -9.20 3.57 -3.25
CA ILE A 280 -10.10 4.66 -2.85
C ILE A 280 -10.57 5.35 -4.12
N ILE A 281 -11.88 5.40 -4.33
CA ILE A 281 -12.50 6.25 -5.36
C ILE A 281 -12.72 7.62 -4.73
N VAL A 282 -12.34 8.66 -5.45
CA VAL A 282 -12.63 10.06 -5.11
C VAL A 282 -13.37 10.69 -6.28
N THR A 283 -14.56 11.22 -6.01
CA THR A 283 -15.40 11.97 -6.95
C THR A 283 -15.44 13.44 -6.55
N VAL A 284 -15.32 14.33 -7.51
CA VAL A 284 -15.17 15.78 -7.30
C VAL A 284 -16.00 16.52 -8.36
N ASN A 285 -16.61 17.64 -7.98
CA ASN A 285 -17.48 18.44 -8.84
C ASN A 285 -16.80 19.03 -10.10
N LYS A 286 -15.46 19.02 -10.16
CA LYS A 286 -14.67 19.56 -11.26
C LYS A 286 -13.35 18.79 -11.43
N PRO A 287 -12.66 18.90 -12.58
CA PRO A 287 -11.36 18.24 -12.78
C PRO A 287 -10.27 18.75 -11.84
N VAL A 288 -9.71 17.86 -11.01
CA VAL A 288 -8.69 18.17 -10.00
C VAL A 288 -7.59 17.11 -9.94
N ARG A 289 -6.45 17.47 -9.35
CA ARG A 289 -5.49 16.50 -8.83
C ARG A 289 -5.83 16.19 -7.38
N VAL A 290 -5.80 14.92 -7.01
CA VAL A 290 -6.11 14.46 -5.66
C VAL A 290 -4.82 14.08 -4.94
N THR A 291 -4.65 14.59 -3.73
CA THR A 291 -3.67 14.14 -2.76
C THR A 291 -4.41 13.32 -1.69
N LEU A 292 -4.01 12.06 -1.54
CA LEU A 292 -4.54 11.16 -0.53
C LEU A 292 -3.43 10.83 0.47
N THR A 293 -3.64 11.16 1.72
CA THR A 293 -2.76 10.78 2.83
C THR A 293 -3.42 9.66 3.60
N ALA A 294 -2.80 8.47 3.57
CA ALA A 294 -3.30 7.32 4.32
C ALA A 294 -2.44 7.06 5.55
N ARG A 295 -3.10 6.89 6.68
CA ARG A 295 -2.52 6.37 7.91
C ARG A 295 -3.16 5.01 8.19
N GLU A 296 -2.32 4.01 8.34
CA GLU A 296 -2.77 2.70 8.82
C GLU A 296 -2.87 2.78 10.34
N GLU A 297 -4.07 2.63 10.86
CA GLU A 297 -4.35 2.54 12.29
C GLU A 297 -4.67 1.09 12.58
N LYS A 298 -3.81 0.44 13.36
CA LYS A 298 -4.14 -0.90 13.84
C LYS A 298 -5.21 -0.71 14.91
N GLU A 299 -6.32 -1.39 14.75
CA GLU A 299 -7.31 -1.38 15.81
C GLU A 299 -6.66 -1.95 17.07
N ALA A 300 -6.51 -1.12 18.10
CA ALA A 300 -6.39 -1.61 19.46
C ALA A 300 -7.73 -2.27 19.76
N GLY A 301 -7.85 -3.58 19.54
CA GLY A 301 -9.09 -4.29 19.79
C GLY A 301 -9.46 -4.19 21.28
N LEU A 302 -10.40 -3.29 21.59
CA LEU A 302 -11.47 -3.28 22.61
C LEU A 302 -11.33 -4.33 23.76
N THR A 303 -11.37 -4.03 25.05
CA THR A 303 -11.82 -2.90 25.88
C THR A 303 -11.00 -2.88 27.17
N ALA A 304 -11.00 -1.76 27.90
CA ALA A 304 -10.92 -1.85 29.35
C ALA A 304 -12.09 -2.77 29.81
N GLU A 305 -11.77 -3.82 30.57
CA GLU A 305 -12.67 -4.88 31.09
C GLU A 305 -13.00 -6.07 30.16
N VAL A 306 -12.16 -7.10 30.33
CA VAL A 306 -12.41 -8.57 30.31
C VAL A 306 -12.89 -9.23 29.01
N GLU A 307 -11.94 -9.64 28.17
CA GLU A 307 -11.95 -10.97 27.52
C GLU A 307 -10.54 -11.58 27.63
N ARG A 308 -10.32 -12.44 28.62
CA ARG A 308 -9.01 -13.06 28.90
C ARG A 308 -8.77 -14.25 27.94
N HIS A 309 -8.43 -13.91 26.69
CA HIS A 309 -7.89 -14.74 25.60
C HIS A 309 -8.86 -15.57 24.74
N GLY A 310 -8.89 -15.25 23.44
CA GLY A 310 -9.20 -16.17 22.34
C GLY A 310 -8.96 -15.49 20.98
N LYS A 311 -8.07 -15.88 20.07
CA LYS A 311 -7.12 -17.01 19.92
C LYS A 311 -5.69 -16.45 19.88
N GLY A 312 -4.91 -16.71 20.93
CA GLY A 312 -3.66 -15.97 21.24
C GLY A 312 -2.40 -16.29 20.42
N PHE A 313 -2.54 -16.60 19.13
CA PHE A 313 -1.42 -16.94 18.25
C PHE A 313 -1.40 -16.08 16.99
N LEU A 314 -0.19 -15.78 16.48
CA LEU A 314 -0.05 -15.31 15.10
C LEU A 314 -0.60 -16.37 14.13
N SER A 315 -0.81 -16.00 12.86
CA SER A 315 -1.38 -16.94 11.87
C SER A 315 -0.59 -18.26 11.83
N PRO A 316 -1.22 -19.40 11.50
CA PRO A 316 -0.53 -20.69 11.44
C PRO A 316 0.68 -20.72 10.52
N LYS A 317 0.69 -19.94 9.42
CA LYS A 317 1.87 -19.82 8.56
C LYS A 317 2.98 -19.00 9.22
N ALA A 318 2.62 -17.90 9.89
CA ALA A 318 3.58 -17.05 10.58
C ALA A 318 4.30 -17.80 11.71
N THR A 319 3.53 -18.49 12.56
CA THR A 319 4.06 -19.23 13.74
C THR A 319 4.80 -20.52 13.40
N ARG A 320 4.64 -21.06 12.18
CA ARG A 320 5.18 -22.39 11.81
C ARG A 320 6.19 -22.36 10.67
N ILE A 321 6.37 -21.22 10.00
CA ILE A 321 7.32 -21.05 8.88
C ILE A 321 8.04 -19.71 9.01
N ASP A 322 7.31 -18.60 8.91
CA ASP A 322 7.91 -17.29 8.64
C ASP A 322 8.81 -16.81 9.80
N VAL A 323 8.39 -17.03 11.04
CA VAL A 323 9.18 -16.68 12.24
C VAL A 323 10.47 -17.48 12.35
N CYS A 324 10.43 -18.76 11.98
CA CYS A 324 11.60 -19.65 12.12
C CYS A 324 12.74 -19.18 11.22
N VAL A 325 12.41 -18.69 10.02
CA VAL A 325 13.41 -18.29 9.02
C VAL A 325 14.05 -16.93 9.28
N GLU A 326 13.53 -16.16 10.24
CA GLU A 326 14.17 -14.92 10.70
C GLU A 326 15.51 -15.20 11.39
N CYS A 327 15.69 -16.41 11.96
CA CYS A 327 16.91 -16.82 12.63
C CYS A 327 17.56 -18.08 12.02
N HIS A 328 16.79 -18.94 11.34
CA HIS A 328 17.27 -20.17 10.73
C HIS A 328 17.14 -20.13 9.20
N ASN A 329 18.25 -20.02 8.48
CA ASN A 329 18.23 -20.06 7.02
C ASN A 329 17.63 -21.38 6.50
N GLN A 330 16.72 -21.28 5.54
CA GLN A 330 16.21 -22.45 4.82
C GLN A 330 17.27 -23.02 3.89
N GLY A 331 17.27 -24.34 3.69
CA GLY A 331 18.07 -25.00 2.65
C GLY A 331 18.99 -26.12 3.10
N ILE A 332 19.02 -26.48 4.39
CA ILE A 332 19.96 -27.50 4.90
C ILE A 332 19.35 -28.91 4.93
N SER A 333 18.02 -29.09 4.93
CA SER A 333 17.44 -30.44 5.13
C SER A 333 16.17 -30.79 4.31
N HIS A 334 15.14 -29.92 4.20
CA HIS A 334 13.92 -30.20 3.39
C HIS A 334 13.10 -28.92 3.14
N PRO A 335 12.38 -28.77 2.00
CA PRO A 335 11.47 -27.64 1.76
C PRO A 335 10.23 -27.64 2.68
N VAL A 336 9.83 -26.47 3.15
CA VAL A 336 8.58 -26.25 3.93
C VAL A 336 7.65 -25.29 3.19
N GLY A 337 6.36 -25.32 3.51
CA GLY A 337 5.33 -24.57 2.79
C GLY A 337 4.83 -25.26 1.51
N ILE A 338 5.19 -26.54 1.33
CA ILE A 338 4.74 -27.40 0.23
C ILE A 338 3.75 -28.46 0.72
N THR A 339 2.86 -28.92 -0.15
CA THR A 339 1.99 -30.07 0.15
C THR A 339 2.78 -31.37 0.07
N ALA A 340 2.52 -32.27 1.01
CA ALA A 340 3.14 -33.59 1.06
C ALA A 340 2.15 -34.73 0.80
N LYS A 341 1.04 -34.45 0.09
CA LYS A 341 0.15 -35.47 -0.46
C LYS A 341 0.47 -35.67 -1.94
N THR A 342 1.43 -36.53 -2.23
CA THR A 342 1.77 -36.98 -3.58
C THR A 342 1.77 -38.51 -3.64
N ASP A 343 1.89 -39.10 -4.83
CA ASP A 343 1.94 -40.57 -4.97
C ASP A 343 3.19 -41.21 -4.34
N THR A 344 4.18 -40.40 -3.94
CA THR A 344 5.48 -40.82 -3.42
C THR A 344 5.76 -40.29 -2.02
N THR A 345 4.87 -39.46 -1.47
CA THR A 345 5.05 -38.80 -0.18
C THR A 345 3.72 -38.69 0.55
N LYS A 346 3.71 -39.05 1.83
CA LYS A 346 2.58 -38.91 2.76
C LYS A 346 3.07 -38.23 4.03
N VAL A 347 2.18 -37.54 4.74
CA VAL A 347 2.49 -37.09 6.11
C VAL A 347 1.96 -38.15 7.08
N PRO A 348 2.79 -38.70 7.98
CA PRO A 348 2.35 -39.58 9.04
C PRO A 348 1.20 -38.99 9.86
N GLU A 349 0.30 -39.86 10.31
CA GLU A 349 -0.80 -39.48 11.17
C GLU A 349 -0.27 -38.92 12.50
N GLY A 350 -0.85 -37.81 12.96
CA GLY A 350 -0.45 -37.13 14.20
C GLY A 350 0.59 -36.01 14.04
N LEU A 351 1.21 -35.83 12.87
CA LEU A 351 2.10 -34.68 12.65
C LEU A 351 1.31 -33.40 12.29
N PRO A 352 1.64 -32.25 12.90
CA PRO A 352 0.89 -31.03 12.66
C PRO A 352 1.21 -30.46 11.28
N THR A 353 0.18 -30.21 10.48
CA THR A 353 0.28 -29.54 9.17
C THR A 353 -0.63 -28.32 9.11
N LEU A 354 -0.46 -27.49 8.08
CA LEU A 354 -1.47 -26.49 7.73
C LEU A 354 -2.61 -27.13 6.90
N PRO A 355 -3.76 -26.44 6.76
CA PRO A 355 -4.84 -26.90 5.88
C PRO A 355 -4.31 -27.29 4.50
N GLY A 356 -4.78 -28.42 3.96
CA GLY A 356 -4.29 -28.98 2.70
C GLY A 356 -3.04 -29.87 2.82
N GLY A 357 -2.63 -30.23 4.03
CA GLY A 357 -1.49 -31.15 4.25
C GLY A 357 -0.14 -30.51 3.94
N ILE A 358 -0.05 -29.19 4.15
CA ILE A 358 1.18 -28.43 3.90
C ILE A 358 2.13 -28.61 5.09
N ILE A 359 3.34 -29.08 4.80
CA ILE A 359 4.41 -29.28 5.79
C ILE A 359 4.98 -27.93 6.21
N THR A 360 5.29 -27.80 7.50
CA THR A 360 5.88 -26.61 8.12
C THR A 360 7.13 -26.99 8.93
N CYS A 361 7.87 -26.01 9.45
CA CYS A 361 8.96 -26.31 10.38
C CYS A 361 8.43 -27.05 11.61
N ASN A 362 7.26 -26.66 12.12
CA ASN A 362 6.65 -27.24 13.31
C ASN A 362 6.08 -28.65 13.09
N THR A 363 5.99 -29.10 11.84
CA THR A 363 5.62 -30.49 11.49
C THR A 363 6.68 -31.46 12.00
N CYS A 364 7.95 -31.06 11.96
CA CYS A 364 9.06 -31.87 12.43
C CYS A 364 9.68 -31.35 13.72
N HIS A 365 9.53 -30.05 14.04
CA HIS A 365 10.15 -29.43 15.21
C HIS A 365 9.14 -28.97 16.28
N THR A 366 9.61 -28.90 17.53
CA THR A 366 8.89 -28.36 18.69
C THR A 366 9.46 -26.99 19.07
N PRO A 367 8.75 -25.88 18.76
CA PRO A 367 9.29 -24.52 18.92
C PRO A 367 9.48 -24.10 20.38
N HIS A 368 8.84 -24.79 21.34
CA HIS A 368 9.01 -24.52 22.77
C HIS A 368 10.14 -25.32 23.43
N GLY A 369 10.70 -26.30 22.72
CA GLY A 369 11.55 -27.30 23.35
C GLY A 369 11.01 -28.71 23.15
N GLY A 370 11.87 -29.71 23.27
CA GLY A 370 11.49 -31.11 23.11
C GLY A 370 12.40 -32.07 23.88
N ASP A 371 12.00 -33.33 23.88
CA ASP A 371 12.71 -34.45 24.48
C ASP A 371 13.89 -34.94 23.63
N LYS A 372 13.93 -34.54 22.34
CA LYS A 372 14.94 -34.98 21.37
C LYS A 372 15.85 -33.86 20.91
N LYS A 373 17.06 -34.24 20.48
CA LYS A 373 18.05 -33.33 19.88
C LYS A 373 17.43 -32.56 18.72
N PHE A 374 17.90 -31.33 18.51
CA PHE A 374 17.42 -30.43 17.45
C PHE A 374 15.91 -30.13 17.53
N LEU A 375 15.31 -30.30 18.71
CA LEU A 375 13.90 -30.01 18.96
C LEU A 375 12.98 -30.85 18.06
N ALA A 376 13.42 -32.05 17.69
CA ALA A 376 12.71 -32.88 16.73
C ALA A 376 11.52 -33.59 17.40
N ARG A 377 10.41 -33.73 16.67
CA ARG A 377 9.28 -34.60 17.07
C ARG A 377 9.62 -36.08 16.86
N ILE A 378 10.45 -36.37 15.86
CA ILE A 378 10.91 -37.70 15.45
C ILE A 378 12.44 -37.71 15.57
N ASP A 379 13.04 -38.83 15.98
CA ASP A 379 14.50 -38.94 16.06
C ASP A 379 15.12 -38.87 14.65
N PHE A 380 16.19 -38.09 14.51
CA PHE A 380 16.95 -37.96 13.26
C PHE A 380 18.00 -39.06 13.10
N LYS A 381 18.04 -40.06 13.99
CA LYS A 381 18.90 -41.23 13.85
C LYS A 381 18.40 -42.10 12.69
N ASP A 382 19.22 -42.16 11.65
CA ASP A 382 19.08 -42.99 10.44
C ASP A 382 18.01 -42.52 9.43
N THR A 383 17.93 -43.18 8.27
CA THR A 383 16.96 -42.89 7.19
C THR A 383 15.50 -43.15 7.59
N THR A 384 15.27 -43.63 8.81
CA THR A 384 13.96 -43.99 9.37
C THR A 384 12.95 -42.83 9.31
N MET A 385 13.39 -41.58 9.48
CA MET A 385 12.50 -40.42 9.35
C MET A 385 12.10 -40.17 7.89
N CYS A 386 13.01 -40.35 6.94
CA CYS A 386 12.74 -40.18 5.51
C CYS A 386 11.66 -41.17 5.07
N ALA A 387 11.77 -42.43 5.51
CA ALA A 387 10.84 -43.51 5.20
C ALA A 387 9.43 -43.33 5.80
N GLN A 388 9.28 -42.50 6.85
CA GLN A 388 7.94 -42.20 7.39
C GLN A 388 7.10 -41.37 6.43
N CYS A 389 7.75 -40.49 5.66
CA CYS A 389 7.08 -39.59 4.74
C CYS A 389 7.20 -40.04 3.29
N HIS A 390 8.35 -40.56 2.86
CA HIS A 390 8.59 -41.01 1.50
C HIS A 390 8.26 -42.50 1.37
N THR A 391 7.48 -42.86 0.35
CA THR A 391 6.98 -44.23 0.16
C THR A 391 7.71 -44.98 -0.96
N LYS A 392 8.79 -44.41 -1.51
CA LYS A 392 9.59 -44.97 -2.61
C LYS A 392 11.09 -44.68 -2.44
N GLU A 393 11.91 -45.52 -3.08
CA GLU A 393 13.38 -45.38 -3.20
C GLU A 393 13.79 -43.96 -3.66
N PRO A 394 14.93 -43.41 -3.18
CA PRO A 394 15.97 -44.02 -2.33
C PRO A 394 15.74 -43.84 -0.82
N PHE A 395 14.53 -43.47 -0.39
CA PHE A 395 14.25 -43.00 0.98
C PHE A 395 13.64 -44.05 1.90
N ILE A 396 13.33 -45.25 1.39
CA ILE A 396 12.77 -46.40 2.13
C ILE A 396 13.78 -47.52 2.23
#